data_AF-A0A6N4AJB0-F1
#
_entry.id   AF-A0A6N4AJB0-F1
#
_cell.length_a   1.000
_cell.length_b   1.000
_cell.length_c   1.000
_cell.angle_alpha   90.00
_cell.angle_beta   90.00
_cell.angle_gamma   90.00
#
_symmetry.space_group_name_H-M   'P 1'
#
loop_
_entity.id
_entity.type
_entity.pdbx_description
1 polymer ?
#
loop_
_entity_poly.entity_id
_entity_poly.type
_entity_poly.pdbx_seq_one_letter_code
_entity_poly.pdbx_strand_id
1 'polypeptide(L)'
;MTKIPRGDKSYIGKAVTVTVDRPIGTHHPKHPEIVYPINYGYVEGLLGGDGEEQDVYILGVDKPVDKAECVIIATVMRTDDNEDKWVGVPSELVGSEICCECNIVNAVHFQEQFHTSKIFALYEKTCGAVMYTGDGDNRRYFLIKNNSGHIGFPKGHIEYGENERETALREVFEECGLEAELDEDFRAEYTFHTLDNTEKTSVFFAGRFDRDAAVKIQQEEVIGDWLLSYGDAMNKLNWEQDKAILKACEEYLNSKQN
;
A
#
# COMPACT_ATOMS: atom_id res chain seq x y z
N MET A 1 -15.81 -14.02 -27.59
CA MET A 1 -15.55 -13.63 -26.18
C MET A 1 -14.05 -13.50 -26.01
N THR A 2 -13.59 -12.47 -25.31
CA THR A 2 -12.16 -12.24 -25.08
C THR A 2 -11.76 -13.05 -23.85
N LYS A 3 -10.72 -13.88 -23.95
CA LYS A 3 -10.20 -14.63 -22.80
C LYS A 3 -9.12 -13.83 -22.10
N ILE A 4 -9.26 -13.67 -20.78
CA ILE A 4 -8.27 -13.05 -19.91
C ILE A 4 -7.37 -14.17 -19.34
N PRO A 5 -6.06 -14.13 -19.58
CA PRO A 5 -5.16 -15.10 -18.98
C PRO A 5 -5.07 -14.88 -17.46
N ARG A 6 -4.83 -15.95 -16.72
CA ARG A 6 -4.50 -15.84 -15.30
C ARG A 6 -3.26 -14.97 -15.10
N GLY A 7 -3.34 -14.08 -14.13
CA GLY A 7 -2.35 -13.07 -13.81
C GLY A 7 -2.40 -11.81 -14.68
N ASP A 8 -3.41 -11.67 -15.52
CA ASP A 8 -3.58 -10.45 -16.32
C ASP A 8 -3.90 -9.25 -15.43
N LYS A 9 -3.03 -8.23 -15.51
CA LYS A 9 -3.18 -6.94 -14.82
C LYS A 9 -3.55 -5.81 -15.79
N SER A 10 -3.74 -6.10 -17.08
CA SER A 10 -3.94 -5.11 -18.12
C SER A 10 -5.27 -4.37 -18.03
N TYR A 11 -6.20 -4.85 -17.20
CA TYR A 11 -7.47 -4.18 -16.94
C TYR A 11 -7.41 -3.21 -15.76
N ILE A 12 -6.37 -3.24 -14.94
CA ILE A 12 -6.17 -2.21 -13.90
C ILE A 12 -6.12 -0.82 -14.59
N GLY A 13 -6.93 0.11 -14.10
CA GLY A 13 -7.13 1.45 -14.65
C GLY A 13 -8.19 1.55 -15.77
N LYS A 14 -8.81 0.44 -16.21
CA LYS A 14 -9.84 0.46 -17.26
C LYS A 14 -11.25 0.50 -16.68
N ALA A 15 -12.12 1.22 -17.37
CA ALA A 15 -13.55 1.23 -17.10
C ALA A 15 -14.23 -0.03 -17.67
N VAL A 16 -15.14 -0.62 -16.92
CA VAL A 16 -15.97 -1.77 -17.29
C VAL A 16 -17.42 -1.56 -16.80
N THR A 17 -18.36 -2.23 -17.44
CA THR A 17 -19.72 -2.38 -16.92
C THR A 17 -19.86 -3.78 -16.32
N VAL A 18 -20.21 -3.84 -15.04
CA VAL A 18 -20.41 -5.09 -14.29
C VAL A 18 -21.90 -5.36 -14.20
N THR A 19 -22.33 -6.57 -14.59
CA THR A 19 -23.67 -7.09 -14.32
C THR A 19 -23.63 -7.78 -12.96
N VAL A 20 -24.47 -7.30 -12.02
CA VAL A 20 -24.44 -7.75 -10.62
C VAL A 20 -25.40 -8.91 -10.43
N ASP A 21 -24.86 -10.05 -10.00
CA ASP A 21 -25.61 -11.28 -9.74
C ASP A 21 -25.62 -11.67 -8.26
N ARG A 22 -24.80 -11.00 -7.44
CA ARG A 22 -24.75 -11.14 -5.98
C ARG A 22 -24.73 -9.74 -5.36
N PRO A 23 -25.90 -9.05 -5.30
CA PRO A 23 -26.00 -7.75 -4.66
C PRO A 23 -25.61 -7.80 -3.17
N ILE A 24 -25.19 -6.66 -2.64
CA ILE A 24 -24.91 -6.50 -1.20
C ILE A 24 -26.08 -7.01 -0.34
N GLY A 25 -25.76 -7.75 0.72
CA GLY A 25 -26.73 -8.37 1.64
C GLY A 25 -27.28 -9.72 1.19
N THR A 26 -26.92 -10.21 -0.01
CA THR A 26 -27.31 -11.56 -0.45
C THR A 26 -26.38 -12.64 0.11
N HIS A 27 -26.89 -13.87 0.20
CA HIS A 27 -26.13 -15.02 0.67
C HIS A 27 -25.39 -15.72 -0.47
N HIS A 28 -24.19 -16.25 -0.20
CA HIS A 28 -23.45 -17.02 -1.19
C HIS A 28 -24.20 -18.29 -1.60
N PRO A 29 -24.35 -18.59 -2.91
CA PRO A 29 -25.20 -19.70 -3.39
C PRO A 29 -24.84 -21.08 -2.83
N LYS A 30 -23.56 -21.33 -2.57
CA LYS A 30 -23.05 -22.60 -2.01
C LYS A 30 -22.78 -22.56 -0.50
N HIS A 31 -22.76 -21.37 0.10
CA HIS A 31 -22.29 -21.12 1.47
C HIS A 31 -23.22 -20.10 2.15
N PRO A 32 -24.43 -20.49 2.57
CA PRO A 32 -25.43 -19.57 3.11
C PRO A 32 -24.97 -18.80 4.36
N GLU A 33 -23.91 -19.21 5.03
CA GLU A 33 -23.28 -18.48 6.13
C GLU A 33 -22.53 -17.22 5.67
N ILE A 34 -22.13 -17.14 4.41
CA ILE A 34 -21.43 -16.00 3.82
C ILE A 34 -22.48 -15.04 3.27
N VAL A 35 -22.56 -13.84 3.86
CA VAL A 35 -23.35 -12.71 3.36
C VAL A 35 -22.40 -11.74 2.67
N TYR A 36 -22.73 -11.35 1.44
CA TYR A 36 -21.94 -10.40 0.66
C TYR A 36 -22.00 -8.99 1.28
N PRO A 37 -20.90 -8.44 1.82
CA PRO A 37 -20.86 -7.09 2.38
C PRO A 37 -20.67 -6.01 1.29
N ILE A 38 -20.44 -6.42 0.05
CA ILE A 38 -20.22 -5.59 -1.13
C ILE A 38 -20.95 -6.20 -2.32
N ASN A 39 -21.23 -5.39 -3.35
CA ASN A 39 -21.81 -5.91 -4.58
C ASN A 39 -20.77 -6.77 -5.32
N TYR A 40 -21.24 -7.85 -5.95
CA TYR A 40 -20.41 -8.77 -6.73
C TYR A 40 -21.14 -9.15 -8.02
N GLY A 41 -20.38 -9.22 -9.10
CA GLY A 41 -20.90 -9.57 -10.41
C GLY A 41 -19.78 -9.91 -11.38
N TYR A 42 -20.09 -9.82 -12.66
CA TYR A 42 -19.18 -10.21 -13.74
C TYR A 42 -19.23 -9.23 -14.91
N VAL A 43 -18.21 -9.28 -15.77
CA VAL A 43 -18.17 -8.47 -17.01
C VAL A 43 -18.64 -9.31 -18.20
N GLU A 44 -19.78 -8.93 -18.77
CA GLU A 44 -20.38 -9.65 -19.91
C GLU A 44 -19.40 -9.78 -21.10
N GLY A 45 -19.19 -11.01 -21.58
CA GLY A 45 -18.38 -11.31 -22.76
C GLY A 45 -16.85 -11.33 -22.57
N LEU A 46 -16.35 -11.10 -21.36
CA LEU A 46 -14.96 -11.33 -20.95
C LEU A 46 -14.86 -12.62 -20.16
N LEU A 47 -14.13 -13.61 -20.66
CA LEU A 47 -13.98 -14.89 -19.96
C LEU A 47 -12.72 -14.92 -19.10
N GLY A 48 -12.88 -15.35 -17.85
CA GLY A 48 -11.80 -15.62 -16.91
C GLY A 48 -11.02 -16.89 -17.25
N GLY A 49 -10.13 -17.28 -16.33
CA GLY A 49 -9.24 -18.43 -16.51
C GLY A 49 -9.98 -19.79 -16.55
N ASP A 50 -11.10 -19.88 -15.85
CA ASP A 50 -11.98 -21.04 -15.74
C ASP A 50 -12.95 -21.20 -16.94
N GLY A 51 -13.11 -20.14 -17.74
CA GLY A 51 -13.98 -20.11 -18.91
C GLY A 51 -15.37 -19.53 -18.65
N GLU A 52 -15.67 -19.11 -17.43
CA GLU A 52 -16.85 -18.31 -17.08
C GLU A 52 -16.53 -16.81 -17.23
N GLU A 53 -17.53 -15.94 -17.03
CA GLU A 53 -17.34 -14.49 -17.14
C GLU A 53 -16.48 -13.94 -15.99
N GLN A 54 -15.62 -12.97 -16.29
CA GLN A 54 -14.66 -12.42 -15.34
C GLN A 54 -15.36 -11.73 -14.17
N ASP A 55 -15.19 -12.28 -12.97
CA ASP A 55 -15.83 -11.78 -11.76
C ASP A 55 -15.16 -10.51 -11.19
N VAL A 56 -15.98 -9.67 -10.56
CA VAL A 56 -15.63 -8.35 -10.02
C VAL A 56 -16.28 -8.09 -8.66
N TYR A 57 -15.46 -7.78 -7.66
CA TYR A 57 -15.85 -7.13 -6.41
C TYR A 57 -16.08 -5.63 -6.66
N ILE A 58 -17.23 -5.09 -6.23
CA ILE A 58 -17.55 -3.66 -6.41
C ILE A 58 -17.53 -2.95 -5.05
N LEU A 59 -16.55 -2.08 -4.87
CA LEU A 59 -16.38 -1.26 -3.66
C LEU A 59 -17.04 0.12 -3.84
N GLY A 60 -17.48 0.73 -2.75
CA GLY A 60 -18.02 2.10 -2.74
C GLY A 60 -19.47 2.25 -3.22
N VAL A 61 -20.16 1.14 -3.52
CA VAL A 61 -21.61 1.12 -3.83
C VAL A 61 -22.36 0.48 -2.65
N ASP A 62 -23.00 1.32 -1.83
CA ASP A 62 -23.57 0.95 -0.52
C ASP A 62 -25.02 0.39 -0.58
N LYS A 63 -25.56 0.21 -1.80
CA LYS A 63 -26.90 -0.32 -2.04
C LYS A 63 -26.87 -1.47 -3.05
N PRO A 64 -27.85 -2.39 -3.00
CA PRO A 64 -28.05 -3.37 -4.06
C PRO A 64 -28.30 -2.67 -5.40
N VAL A 65 -27.61 -3.13 -6.44
CA VAL A 65 -27.77 -2.64 -7.82
C VAL A 65 -27.78 -3.82 -8.79
N ASP A 66 -28.39 -3.65 -9.97
CA ASP A 66 -28.40 -4.68 -11.03
C ASP A 66 -27.18 -4.56 -11.97
N LYS A 67 -26.65 -3.35 -12.15
CA LYS A 67 -25.45 -3.04 -12.94
C LYS A 67 -24.65 -1.92 -12.29
N ALA A 68 -23.34 -1.93 -12.49
CA ALA A 68 -22.44 -0.87 -12.03
C ALA A 68 -21.39 -0.55 -13.10
N GLU A 69 -21.11 0.73 -13.33
CA GLU A 69 -19.94 1.17 -14.11
C GLU A 69 -18.79 1.40 -13.13
N CYS A 70 -17.68 0.72 -13.35
CA CYS A 70 -16.53 0.72 -12.43
C CYS A 70 -15.23 0.89 -13.19
N VAL A 71 -14.22 1.49 -12.56
CA VAL A 71 -12.82 1.37 -12.95
C VAL A 71 -12.20 0.24 -12.14
N ILE A 72 -11.54 -0.71 -12.81
CA ILE A 72 -10.82 -1.80 -12.14
C ILE A 72 -9.58 -1.21 -11.48
N ILE A 73 -9.44 -1.40 -10.17
CA ILE A 73 -8.36 -0.88 -9.34
C ILE A 73 -7.46 -1.96 -8.75
N ALA A 74 -7.85 -3.24 -8.82
CA ALA A 74 -6.97 -4.33 -8.43
C ALA A 74 -7.32 -5.65 -9.12
N THR A 75 -6.33 -6.52 -9.20
CA THR A 75 -6.49 -7.94 -9.51
C THR A 75 -6.16 -8.77 -8.27
N VAL A 76 -7.08 -9.64 -7.87
CA VAL A 76 -6.92 -10.67 -6.84
C VAL A 76 -6.56 -11.97 -7.53
N MET A 77 -5.28 -12.32 -7.51
CA MET A 77 -4.76 -13.53 -8.13
C MET A 77 -4.83 -14.70 -7.14
N ARG A 78 -5.71 -15.67 -7.38
CA ARG A 78 -5.80 -16.87 -6.54
C ARG A 78 -4.78 -17.89 -7.01
N THR A 79 -3.99 -18.46 -6.10
CA THR A 79 -2.95 -19.46 -6.43
C THR A 79 -3.48 -20.89 -6.44
N ASP A 80 -4.54 -21.14 -5.67
CA ASP A 80 -5.25 -22.41 -5.48
C ASP A 80 -6.55 -22.54 -6.30
N ASP A 81 -6.86 -21.53 -7.12
CA ASP A 81 -8.03 -21.47 -7.99
C ASP A 81 -7.62 -21.19 -9.45
N ASN A 82 -8.53 -21.46 -10.39
CA ASN A 82 -8.29 -21.30 -11.83
C ASN A 82 -8.74 -19.94 -12.38
N GLU A 83 -9.28 -19.08 -11.53
CA GLU A 83 -9.78 -17.76 -11.90
C GLU A 83 -9.27 -16.70 -10.92
N ASP A 84 -8.85 -15.57 -11.46
CA ASP A 84 -8.55 -14.37 -10.69
C ASP A 84 -9.82 -13.54 -10.55
N LYS A 85 -9.91 -12.71 -9.53
CA LYS A 85 -11.01 -11.75 -9.36
C LYS A 85 -10.51 -10.34 -9.61
N TRP A 86 -11.38 -9.46 -10.06
CA TRP A 86 -11.08 -8.04 -10.13
C TRP A 86 -11.76 -7.28 -9.01
N VAL A 87 -11.24 -6.10 -8.70
CA VAL A 87 -11.85 -5.15 -7.77
C VAL A 87 -12.09 -3.86 -8.53
N GLY A 88 -13.33 -3.38 -8.52
CA GLY A 88 -13.75 -2.15 -9.19
C GLY A 88 -14.36 -1.15 -8.22
N VAL A 89 -14.23 0.14 -8.57
CA VAL A 89 -14.91 1.25 -7.88
C VAL A 89 -15.57 2.18 -8.90
N PRO A 90 -16.65 2.88 -8.56
CA PRO A 90 -17.16 4.00 -9.34
C PRO A 90 -16.05 5.00 -9.70
N SER A 91 -16.14 5.59 -10.89
CA SER A 91 -15.08 6.46 -11.46
C SER A 91 -14.72 7.66 -10.57
N GLU A 92 -15.69 8.17 -9.82
CA GLU A 92 -15.56 9.29 -8.88
C GLU A 92 -14.78 8.94 -7.61
N LEU A 93 -14.59 7.64 -7.32
CA LEU A 93 -13.84 7.16 -6.16
C LEU A 93 -12.40 6.78 -6.49
N VAL A 94 -12.01 6.77 -7.78
CA VAL A 94 -10.64 6.45 -8.20
C VAL A 94 -9.65 7.41 -7.55
N GLY A 95 -8.64 6.85 -6.87
CA GLY A 95 -7.63 7.61 -6.12
C GLY A 95 -8.05 8.01 -4.70
N SER A 96 -9.26 7.67 -4.26
CA SER A 96 -9.66 7.82 -2.85
C SER A 96 -9.08 6.71 -1.97
N GLU A 97 -9.18 6.86 -0.65
CA GLU A 97 -8.62 5.90 0.31
C GLU A 97 -9.13 4.47 0.12
N ILE A 98 -10.38 4.29 -0.35
CA ILE A 98 -10.95 2.96 -0.61
C ILE A 98 -10.14 2.16 -1.65
N CYS A 99 -9.39 2.85 -2.51
CA CYS A 99 -8.56 2.24 -3.54
C CYS A 99 -7.19 1.78 -3.03
N CYS A 100 -6.81 2.14 -1.80
CA CYS A 100 -5.56 1.69 -1.21
C CYS A 100 -5.60 0.18 -0.95
N GLU A 101 -4.49 -0.50 -1.25
CA GLU A 101 -4.32 -1.95 -1.11
C GLU A 101 -4.91 -2.51 0.21
N CYS A 102 -4.62 -1.93 1.36
CA CYS A 102 -5.09 -2.43 2.65
C CYS A 102 -6.63 -2.40 2.79
N ASN A 103 -7.28 -1.38 2.24
CA ASN A 103 -8.73 -1.25 2.24
C ASN A 103 -9.37 -2.27 1.30
N ILE A 104 -8.72 -2.55 0.15
CA ILE A 104 -9.14 -3.60 -0.77
C ILE A 104 -9.03 -4.97 -0.11
N VAL A 105 -7.86 -5.30 0.47
CA VAL A 105 -7.60 -6.56 1.19
C VAL A 105 -8.69 -6.81 2.22
N ASN A 106 -8.99 -5.82 3.07
CA ASN A 106 -10.03 -5.94 4.08
C ASN A 106 -11.44 -6.12 3.46
N ALA A 107 -11.78 -5.34 2.43
CA ALA A 107 -13.10 -5.38 1.81
C ALA A 107 -13.43 -6.73 1.17
N VAL A 108 -12.44 -7.41 0.58
CA VAL A 108 -12.63 -8.72 -0.05
C VAL A 108 -12.37 -9.90 0.90
N HIS A 109 -11.86 -9.65 2.11
CA HIS A 109 -11.47 -10.68 3.07
C HIS A 109 -12.59 -11.67 3.39
N PHE A 110 -13.86 -11.23 3.41
CA PHE A 110 -15.02 -12.08 3.70
C PHE A 110 -15.06 -13.35 2.83
N GLN A 111 -14.55 -13.26 1.59
CA GLN A 111 -14.44 -14.38 0.67
C GLN A 111 -13.00 -14.84 0.46
N GLU A 112 -12.04 -13.92 0.34
CA GLU A 112 -10.64 -14.27 0.08
C GLU A 112 -9.94 -14.98 1.25
N GLN A 113 -10.48 -14.91 2.47
CA GLN A 113 -9.97 -15.71 3.61
C GLN A 113 -10.01 -17.23 3.37
N PHE A 114 -10.80 -17.69 2.40
CA PHE A 114 -10.91 -19.10 2.02
C PHE A 114 -10.02 -19.48 0.83
N HIS A 115 -9.20 -18.54 0.33
CA HIS A 115 -8.33 -18.72 -0.82
C HIS A 115 -6.90 -18.29 -0.52
N THR A 116 -5.95 -18.86 -1.26
CA THR A 116 -4.54 -18.43 -1.23
C THR A 116 -4.34 -17.37 -2.31
N SER A 117 -4.61 -16.11 -1.98
CA SER A 117 -4.62 -14.99 -2.94
C SER A 117 -3.43 -14.04 -2.81
N LYS A 118 -3.01 -13.45 -3.92
CA LYS A 118 -2.14 -12.27 -3.98
C LYS A 118 -2.89 -11.11 -4.65
N ILE A 119 -2.92 -9.94 -4.02
CA ILE A 119 -3.57 -8.75 -4.56
C ILE A 119 -2.53 -7.86 -5.25
N PHE A 120 -2.89 -7.32 -6.41
CA PHE A 120 -2.12 -6.31 -7.12
C PHE A 120 -3.01 -5.08 -7.27
N ALA A 121 -2.77 -4.06 -6.45
CA ALA A 121 -3.56 -2.83 -6.43
C ALA A 121 -2.94 -1.73 -7.30
N LEU A 122 -3.80 -0.84 -7.79
CA LEU A 122 -3.40 0.38 -8.50
C LEU A 122 -2.79 1.40 -7.53
N TYR A 123 -3.18 1.40 -6.25
CA TYR A 123 -2.70 2.34 -5.26
C TYR A 123 -2.12 1.63 -4.03
N GLU A 124 -0.88 1.97 -3.70
CA GLU A 124 -0.19 1.54 -2.49
C GLU A 124 0.27 2.76 -1.70
N LYS A 125 0.22 2.68 -0.38
CA LYS A 125 0.78 3.70 0.51
C LYS A 125 1.74 3.06 1.49
N THR A 126 2.91 3.68 1.66
CA THR A 126 3.86 3.35 2.71
C THR A 126 4.13 4.55 3.59
N CYS A 127 4.31 4.32 4.88
CA CYS A 127 4.62 5.38 5.85
C CYS A 127 5.86 5.01 6.64
N GLY A 128 6.67 6.02 6.96
CA GLY A 128 7.91 5.85 7.70
C GLY A 128 8.39 7.16 8.30
N ALA A 129 9.66 7.19 8.69
CA ALA A 129 10.23 8.38 9.31
C ALA A 129 11.69 8.61 8.91
N VAL A 130 12.04 9.88 8.68
CA VAL A 130 13.42 10.35 8.67
C VAL A 130 13.93 10.32 10.10
N MET A 131 14.51 9.17 10.46
CA MET A 131 15.00 8.90 11.81
C MET A 131 16.29 9.69 12.09
N TYR A 132 16.30 10.50 13.14
CA TYR A 132 17.45 11.29 13.54
C TYR A 132 17.69 11.27 15.06
N THR A 133 18.95 11.51 15.44
CA THR A 133 19.36 11.70 16.83
C THR A 133 20.39 12.81 16.94
N GLY A 134 20.58 13.35 18.14
CA GLY A 134 21.38 14.55 18.37
C GLY A 134 20.73 15.81 17.78
N ASP A 135 21.46 16.93 17.87
CA ASP A 135 20.98 18.26 17.50
C ASP A 135 22.09 19.07 16.80
N GLY A 136 21.70 19.99 15.91
CA GLY A 136 22.64 20.89 15.22
C GLY A 136 23.70 20.13 14.44
N ASP A 137 24.97 20.54 14.55
CA ASP A 137 26.10 19.90 13.86
C ASP A 137 26.33 18.43 14.29
N ASN A 138 25.82 18.04 15.46
CA ASN A 138 25.94 16.66 15.97
C ASN A 138 24.79 15.76 15.50
N ARG A 139 23.81 16.29 14.76
CA ARG A 139 22.68 15.52 14.25
C ARG A 139 23.17 14.38 13.35
N ARG A 140 22.58 13.21 13.52
CA ARG A 140 22.84 12.02 12.72
C ARG A 140 21.53 11.40 12.25
N TYR A 141 21.58 10.81 11.06
CA TYR A 141 20.44 10.21 10.38
C TYR A 141 20.62 8.70 10.28
N PHE A 142 19.56 7.97 10.59
CA PHE A 142 19.53 6.51 10.49
C PHE A 142 18.96 6.09 9.14
N LEU A 143 19.76 5.35 8.37
CA LEU A 143 19.39 4.81 7.07
C LEU A 143 19.44 3.29 7.09
N ILE A 144 18.53 2.67 6.36
CA ILE A 144 18.48 1.23 6.16
C ILE A 144 18.65 0.89 4.68
N LYS A 145 19.07 -0.35 4.41
CA LYS A 145 19.08 -0.96 3.09
C LYS A 145 18.18 -2.18 3.09
N ASN A 146 17.21 -2.20 2.19
CA ASN A 146 16.34 -3.37 2.04
C ASN A 146 16.88 -4.39 1.01
N ASN A 147 16.20 -5.53 0.91
CA ASN A 147 16.54 -6.62 -0.02
C ASN A 147 16.55 -6.22 -1.50
N SER A 148 15.81 -5.19 -1.90
CA SER A 148 15.84 -4.68 -3.28
C SER A 148 17.08 -3.83 -3.59
N GLY A 149 17.87 -3.51 -2.56
CA GLY A 149 19.05 -2.67 -2.66
C GLY A 149 18.77 -1.18 -2.51
N HIS A 150 17.52 -0.79 -2.28
CA HIS A 150 17.15 0.58 -1.92
C HIS A 150 17.80 0.97 -0.60
N ILE A 151 18.44 2.14 -0.55
CA ILE A 151 18.95 2.74 0.67
C ILE A 151 18.12 3.99 0.96
N GLY A 152 17.40 3.96 2.08
CA GLY A 152 16.43 4.98 2.46
C GLY A 152 16.14 4.98 3.94
N PHE A 153 14.96 5.45 4.30
CA PHE A 153 14.49 5.49 5.68
C PHE A 153 13.60 4.28 6.02
N PRO A 154 13.50 3.89 7.30
CA PRO A 154 12.56 2.86 7.73
C PRO A 154 11.12 3.23 7.37
N LYS A 155 10.41 2.31 6.72
CA LYS A 155 9.04 2.49 6.24
C LYS A 155 8.44 1.16 5.77
N GLY A 156 7.12 1.02 5.89
CA GLY A 156 6.39 -0.08 5.28
C GLY A 156 4.94 0.24 4.99
N HIS A 157 4.16 -0.79 4.69
CA HIS A 157 2.81 -0.64 4.13
C HIS A 157 1.81 -0.21 5.21
N ILE A 158 0.89 0.68 4.85
CA ILE A 158 -0.25 1.00 5.73
C ILE A 158 -1.14 -0.23 5.88
N GLU A 159 -1.53 -0.55 7.12
CA GLU A 159 -2.51 -1.62 7.39
C GLU A 159 -3.93 -1.05 7.51
N TYR A 160 -4.92 -1.94 7.38
CA TYR A 160 -6.33 -1.53 7.47
C TYR A 160 -6.64 -0.96 8.87
N GLY A 161 -7.19 0.25 8.90
CA GLY A 161 -7.57 0.95 10.13
C GLY A 161 -6.46 1.79 10.75
N GLU A 162 -5.23 1.74 10.23
CA GLU A 162 -4.15 2.63 10.66
C GLU A 162 -4.26 4.01 10.01
N ASN A 163 -3.78 5.02 10.71
CA ASN A 163 -3.37 6.28 10.10
C ASN A 163 -1.86 6.30 9.80
N GLU A 164 -1.41 7.27 8.99
CA GLU A 164 -0.02 7.37 8.52
C GLU A 164 1.02 7.40 9.66
N ARG A 165 0.66 7.99 10.81
CA ARG A 165 1.54 8.11 11.98
C ARG A 165 1.66 6.78 12.71
N GLU A 166 0.55 6.08 12.90
CA GLU A 166 0.53 4.73 13.50
C GLU A 166 1.37 3.76 12.67
N THR A 167 1.17 3.75 11.36
CA THR A 167 1.99 2.97 10.42
C THR A 167 3.47 3.35 10.54
N ALA A 168 3.82 4.63 10.49
CA ALA A 168 5.22 5.04 10.58
C ALA A 168 5.90 4.58 11.89
N LEU A 169 5.21 4.67 13.02
CA LEU A 169 5.72 4.20 14.31
C LEU A 169 5.87 2.68 14.35
N ARG A 170 4.86 1.92 13.89
CA ARG A 170 4.89 0.46 13.83
C ARG A 170 6.05 -0.01 12.96
N GLU A 171 6.15 0.51 11.74
CA GLU A 171 7.16 0.10 10.76
C GLU A 171 8.59 0.42 11.22
N VAL A 172 8.82 1.59 11.80
CA VAL A 172 10.13 1.93 12.38
C VAL A 172 10.50 0.94 13.49
N PHE A 173 9.53 0.55 14.32
CA PHE A 173 9.77 -0.40 15.40
C PHE A 173 9.98 -1.83 14.87
N GLU A 174 9.20 -2.27 13.89
CA GLU A 174 9.29 -3.60 13.29
C GLU A 174 10.61 -3.79 12.53
N GLU A 175 10.97 -2.86 11.65
CA GLU A 175 12.18 -2.99 10.82
C GLU A 175 13.48 -2.79 11.63
N CYS A 176 13.44 -1.93 12.65
CA CYS A 176 14.66 -1.41 13.30
C CYS A 176 14.72 -1.55 14.83
N GLY A 177 13.61 -1.90 15.48
CA GLY A 177 13.50 -1.95 16.95
C GLY A 177 13.63 -0.60 17.63
N LEU A 178 13.48 0.51 16.89
CA LEU A 178 13.63 1.87 17.39
C LEU A 178 12.28 2.44 17.82
N GLU A 179 12.23 3.01 19.01
CA GLU A 179 11.11 3.85 19.44
C GLU A 179 11.34 5.28 18.95
N ALA A 180 10.40 5.81 18.16
CA ALA A 180 10.48 7.14 17.58
C ALA A 180 9.52 8.11 18.27
N GLU A 181 10.01 9.32 18.54
CA GLU A 181 9.17 10.48 18.82
C GLU A 181 8.99 11.26 17.52
N LEU A 182 7.80 11.14 16.90
CA LEU A 182 7.50 11.83 15.65
C LEU A 182 7.15 13.29 15.89
N ASP A 183 7.71 14.17 15.07
CA ASP A 183 7.35 15.58 15.00
C ASP A 183 6.30 15.80 13.91
N GLU A 184 5.05 15.99 14.34
CA GLU A 184 3.86 16.04 13.46
C GLU A 184 3.79 17.31 12.60
N ASP A 185 4.56 18.34 12.92
CA ASP A 185 4.68 19.56 12.12
C ASP A 185 5.49 19.32 10.82
N PHE A 186 6.22 18.20 10.71
CA PHE A 186 6.90 17.78 9.49
C PHE A 186 6.25 16.55 8.88
N ARG A 187 5.71 16.74 7.67
CA ARG A 187 5.25 15.67 6.79
C ARG A 187 5.72 15.94 5.38
N ALA A 188 6.43 14.99 4.79
CA ALA A 188 6.87 15.04 3.40
C ALA A 188 6.53 13.74 2.69
N GLU A 189 6.23 13.81 1.40
CA GLU A 189 5.87 12.64 0.61
C GLU A 189 6.38 12.74 -0.82
N TYR A 190 6.43 11.60 -1.49
CA TYR A 190 6.54 11.54 -2.94
C TYR A 190 5.73 10.36 -3.47
N THR A 191 5.29 10.49 -4.73
CA THR A 191 4.57 9.45 -5.46
C THR A 191 5.37 9.04 -6.69
N PHE A 192 5.41 7.73 -6.96
CA PHE A 192 6.03 7.17 -8.16
C PHE A 192 5.20 5.99 -8.69
N HIS A 193 5.46 5.62 -9.94
CA HIS A 193 4.81 4.46 -10.54
C HIS A 193 5.79 3.29 -10.62
N THR A 194 5.33 2.09 -10.24
CA THR A 194 6.10 0.86 -10.42
C THR A 194 6.05 0.41 -11.89
N LEU A 195 6.87 -0.59 -12.26
CA LEU A 195 6.84 -1.18 -13.60
C LEU A 195 5.48 -1.84 -13.93
N ASP A 196 4.75 -2.27 -12.90
CA ASP A 196 3.42 -2.88 -13.01
C ASP A 196 2.29 -1.81 -12.98
N ASN A 197 2.65 -0.52 -13.11
CA ASN A 197 1.74 0.63 -13.12
C ASN A 197 0.98 0.89 -11.80
N THR A 198 1.45 0.32 -10.67
CA THR A 198 0.97 0.72 -9.35
C THR A 198 1.50 2.11 -9.01
N GLU A 199 0.60 3.02 -8.65
CA GLU A 199 0.91 4.31 -8.07
C GLU A 199 1.21 4.12 -6.57
N LYS A 200 2.46 4.37 -6.18
CA LYS A 200 2.93 4.19 -4.81
C LYS A 200 3.29 5.53 -4.19
N THR A 201 2.66 5.84 -3.05
CA THR A 201 2.95 7.03 -2.25
C THR A 201 3.74 6.65 -1.01
N SER A 202 4.88 7.31 -0.80
CA SER A 202 5.71 7.16 0.41
C SER A 202 5.60 8.43 1.25
N VAL A 203 5.15 8.31 2.50
CA VAL A 203 5.00 9.41 3.46
C VAL A 203 6.07 9.29 4.55
N PHE A 204 6.68 10.40 4.92
CA PHE A 204 7.71 10.47 5.95
C PHE A 204 7.44 11.59 6.94
N PHE A 205 7.62 11.26 8.22
CA PHE A 205 7.69 12.20 9.34
C PHE A 205 9.14 12.40 9.78
N ALA A 206 9.42 13.45 10.55
CA ALA A 206 10.70 13.58 11.24
C ALA A 206 10.59 12.79 12.55
N GLY A 207 11.49 11.84 12.79
CA GLY A 207 11.43 10.97 13.98
C GLY A 207 12.69 11.07 14.81
N ARG A 208 12.59 11.60 16.03
CA ARG A 208 13.71 11.60 16.98
C ARG A 208 13.79 10.24 17.68
N PHE A 209 14.99 9.70 17.83
CA PHE A 209 15.21 8.49 18.65
C PHE A 209 16.39 8.66 19.60
N ASP A 210 16.40 7.87 20.67
CA ASP A 210 17.53 7.82 21.60
C ASP A 210 18.74 7.18 20.93
N ARG A 211 19.88 7.87 20.96
CA ARG A 211 21.13 7.38 20.37
C ARG A 211 21.61 6.08 20.99
N ASP A 212 21.33 5.88 22.27
CA ASP A 212 21.75 4.68 23.01
C ASP A 212 20.72 3.54 22.89
N ALA A 213 19.64 3.74 22.12
CA ALA A 213 18.66 2.70 21.82
C ALA A 213 19.32 1.51 21.10
N ALA A 214 18.94 0.31 21.52
CA ALA A 214 19.40 -0.91 20.88
C ALA A 214 18.70 -1.07 19.52
N VAL A 215 19.42 -0.81 18.44
CA VAL A 215 18.96 -1.15 17.08
C VAL A 215 18.83 -2.67 16.98
N LYS A 216 17.63 -3.13 16.60
CA LYS A 216 17.32 -4.54 16.36
C LYS A 216 16.74 -4.66 14.96
N ILE A 217 17.61 -4.99 14.03
CA ILE A 217 17.26 -5.10 12.62
C ILE A 217 16.46 -6.38 12.37
N GLN A 218 15.32 -6.24 11.70
CA GLN A 218 14.60 -7.35 11.11
C GLN A 218 15.33 -7.83 9.85
N GLN A 219 16.03 -8.96 9.97
CA GLN A 219 16.90 -9.46 8.91
C GLN A 219 16.13 -9.93 7.66
N GLU A 220 14.83 -10.19 7.80
CA GLU A 220 13.95 -10.54 6.70
C GLU A 220 13.80 -9.40 5.68
N GLU A 221 13.91 -8.14 6.12
CA GLU A 221 13.65 -6.97 5.28
C GLU A 221 14.87 -6.09 5.08
N VAL A 222 15.72 -6.00 6.10
CA VAL A 222 16.86 -5.09 6.15
C VAL A 222 18.19 -5.85 6.17
N ILE A 223 19.06 -5.47 5.22
CA ILE A 223 20.37 -6.10 4.98
C ILE A 223 21.55 -5.17 5.28
N GLY A 224 21.29 -3.98 5.80
CA GLY A 224 22.32 -3.07 6.29
C GLY A 224 21.74 -1.80 6.86
N ASP A 225 22.45 -1.20 7.81
CA ASP A 225 22.07 0.01 8.52
C ASP A 225 23.26 0.96 8.69
N TRP A 226 22.99 2.26 8.78
CA TRP A 226 24.00 3.28 9.04
C TRP A 226 23.44 4.43 9.87
N LEU A 227 24.28 4.98 10.75
CA LEU A 227 24.04 6.24 11.44
C LEU A 227 25.04 7.30 10.95
N LEU A 228 24.57 8.26 10.16
CA LEU A 228 25.42 9.12 9.32
C LEU A 228 25.22 10.61 9.58
N SER A 229 26.23 11.42 9.27
CA SER A 229 26.05 12.88 9.18
C SER A 229 25.11 13.24 8.02
N TYR A 230 24.57 14.45 7.99
CA TYR A 230 23.74 14.91 6.86
C TYR A 230 24.44 14.72 5.51
N GLY A 231 25.70 15.17 5.39
CA GLY A 231 26.48 15.04 4.16
C GLY A 231 26.72 13.59 3.75
N ASP A 232 27.05 12.71 4.71
CA ASP A 232 27.27 11.30 4.44
C ASP A 232 25.96 10.58 4.07
N ALA A 233 24.86 10.90 4.74
CA ALA A 233 23.54 10.37 4.44
C ALA A 233 23.09 10.77 3.02
N MET A 234 23.25 12.04 2.64
CA MET A 234 22.97 12.52 1.29
C MET A 234 23.77 11.78 0.21
N ASN A 235 25.03 11.44 0.50
CA ASN A 235 25.89 10.66 -0.40
C ASN A 235 25.51 9.16 -0.44
N LYS A 236 24.93 8.65 0.65
CA LYS A 236 24.57 7.24 0.81
C LYS A 236 23.25 6.88 0.15
N LEU A 237 22.26 7.79 0.20
CA LEU A 237 20.96 7.64 -0.44
C LEU A 237 21.12 7.45 -1.95
N ASN A 238 20.45 6.44 -2.50
CA ASN A 238 20.59 6.06 -3.91
C ASN A 238 19.44 6.54 -4.82
N TRP A 239 18.44 7.24 -4.27
CA TRP A 239 17.37 7.89 -5.03
C TRP A 239 17.24 9.37 -4.72
N GLU A 240 16.92 10.16 -5.75
CA GLU A 240 16.79 11.61 -5.63
C GLU A 240 15.56 12.01 -4.79
N GLN A 241 14.50 11.21 -4.80
CA GLN A 241 13.32 11.46 -3.97
C GLN A 241 13.66 11.40 -2.47
N ASP A 242 14.40 10.37 -2.02
CA ASP A 242 14.78 10.26 -0.61
C ASP A 242 15.76 11.38 -0.20
N LYS A 243 16.65 11.82 -1.10
CA LYS A 243 17.51 12.98 -0.88
C LYS A 243 16.70 14.27 -0.72
N ALA A 244 15.63 14.44 -1.51
CA ALA A 244 14.73 15.58 -1.38
C ALA A 244 14.01 15.57 -0.03
N ILE A 245 13.54 14.41 0.43
CA ILE A 245 12.96 14.22 1.77
C ILE A 245 13.97 14.56 2.86
N LEU A 246 15.21 14.04 2.78
CA LEU A 246 16.26 14.32 3.78
C LEU A 246 16.56 15.82 3.86
N LYS A 247 16.71 16.46 2.71
CA LYS A 247 17.00 17.88 2.62
C LYS A 247 15.87 18.72 3.24
N ALA A 248 14.62 18.42 2.90
CA ALA A 248 13.47 19.11 3.47
C ALA A 248 13.41 18.93 5.00
N CYS A 249 13.69 17.73 5.50
CA CYS A 249 13.74 17.44 6.93
C CYS A 249 14.86 18.22 7.64
N GLU A 250 16.08 18.24 7.08
CA GLU A 250 17.20 19.00 7.64
C GLU A 250 16.91 20.51 7.69
N GLU A 251 16.39 21.09 6.60
CA GLU A 251 16.00 22.50 6.53
C GLU A 251 14.94 22.85 7.59
N TYR A 252 13.93 21.98 7.71
CA TYR A 252 12.89 22.10 8.72
C TYR A 252 13.46 22.04 10.15
N LEU A 253 14.27 21.03 10.46
CA LEU A 253 14.83 20.84 11.80
C LEU A 253 15.80 21.96 12.19
N ASN A 254 16.48 22.57 11.22
CA ASN A 254 17.34 23.73 11.46
C ASN A 254 16.52 25.01 11.70
N SER A 255 15.34 25.13 11.11
CA SER A 255 14.44 26.26 11.38
C SER A 255 13.91 26.28 12.82
N LYS A 256 13.75 25.13 13.47
CA LYS A 256 13.30 25.00 14.86
C LYS A 256 14.36 25.37 15.92
N GLN A 257 15.62 25.47 15.52
CA GLN A 257 16.74 25.79 16.43
C GLN A 257 17.06 27.29 16.48
N ASN A 258 16.37 28.11 15.68
CA ASN A 258 16.51 29.56 15.65
C ASN A 258 15.45 30.27 16.49
#